data_AF-A0A7S2XBT3-F1
#
_entry.id   AF-A0A7S2XBT3-F1
#
_cell.length_a   1.000
_cell.length_b   1.000
_cell.length_c   1.000
_cell.angle_alpha   90.00
_cell.angle_beta   90.00
_cell.angle_gamma   90.00
#
_symmetry.space_group_name_H-M   'P 1'
#
loop_
_entity.id
_entity.type
_entity.pdbx_description
1 polymer ?
#
loop_
_entity_poly.entity_id
_entity_poly.type
_entity_poly.pdbx_seq_one_letter_code
_entity_poly.pdbx_strand_id
1 'polypeptide(L)'
;DIQNPTLQRFYQIVEKRALDPEAEIEKLDPSVAKSLCPDEQLLKAAKDELKSVASAFPLQVVEKAAKKKKRHWREFLADDVDAKVADEDDDMAKAKKLKSVAAAGEDVKLDKIVANEVDNISSADPVSDLLAMASRKDDPKIITRAISQMLEMIRNLVQNSYGTSDYPKAIECLKALRDVCVTNDESEDFNSGMENLAKSFKSRKSFWDMVIAESLRPIDDTECGGSKYTKAQADEFLAANKDEPEASAPAEPEAEEDDIFDSME
;
A
#
# COMPACT_ATOMS: atom_id res chain seq x y z
N ASP A 1 23.11 -29.13 -0.87
CA ASP A 1 21.71 -28.93 -0.44
C ASP A 1 21.64 -28.33 0.94
N ILE A 2 21.27 -27.05 1.02
CA ILE A 2 21.01 -26.37 2.28
C ILE A 2 19.51 -26.52 2.54
N GLN A 3 19.13 -27.22 3.63
CA GLN A 3 17.73 -27.29 4.04
C GLN A 3 17.25 -25.94 4.57
N ASN A 4 15.95 -25.68 4.46
CA ASN A 4 15.37 -24.44 4.97
C ASN A 4 15.46 -24.38 6.50
N PRO A 5 16.30 -23.49 7.07
CA PRO A 5 16.57 -23.44 8.51
C PRO A 5 15.34 -23.02 9.33
N THR A 6 14.43 -22.25 8.72
CA THR A 6 13.19 -21.79 9.35
C THR A 6 12.23 -22.96 9.55
N LEU A 7 12.06 -23.80 8.53
CA LEU A 7 11.20 -24.98 8.60
C LEU A 7 11.77 -26.01 9.58
N GLN A 8 13.09 -26.25 9.52
CA GLN A 8 13.77 -27.15 10.46
C GLN A 8 13.54 -26.70 11.90
N ARG A 9 13.69 -25.40 12.19
CA ARG A 9 13.46 -24.86 13.53
C ARG A 9 11.99 -24.93 13.96
N PHE A 10 11.07 -24.69 13.04
CA PHE A 10 9.63 -24.81 13.30
C PHE A 10 9.27 -26.22 13.76
N TYR A 11 9.69 -27.25 13.01
CA TYR A 11 9.38 -28.64 13.36
C TYR A 11 10.05 -29.09 14.67
N GLN A 12 11.28 -28.63 14.96
CA GLN A 12 11.93 -28.90 16.26
C GLN A 12 11.13 -28.34 17.44
N ILE A 13 10.56 -27.13 17.29
CA ILE A 13 9.74 -26.53 18.35
C ILE A 13 8.41 -27.26 18.48
N VAL A 14 7.78 -27.61 17.35
CA VAL A 14 6.51 -28.35 17.34
C VAL A 14 6.67 -29.71 18.01
N GLU A 15 7.74 -30.46 17.70
CA GLU A 15 8.03 -31.75 18.31
C GLU A 15 8.20 -31.63 19.83
N LYS A 16 8.97 -30.64 20.30
CA LYS A 16 9.19 -30.42 21.74
C LYS A 16 7.91 -30.00 22.46
N ARG A 17 7.14 -29.08 21.86
CA ARG A 17 5.84 -28.63 22.41
C ARG A 17 4.76 -29.71 22.38
N ALA A 18 4.86 -30.66 21.45
CA ALA A 18 3.95 -31.81 21.39
C ALA A 18 4.24 -32.81 22.51
N LEU A 19 5.50 -32.95 22.92
CA LEU A 19 5.91 -33.80 24.05
C LEU A 19 5.71 -33.11 25.40
N ASP A 20 5.98 -31.80 25.48
CA ASP A 20 5.82 -30.97 26.67
C ASP A 20 5.25 -29.59 26.31
N PRO A 21 3.96 -29.32 26.62
CA PRO A 21 3.30 -28.06 26.29
C PRO A 21 3.95 -26.81 26.90
N GLU A 22 4.62 -26.94 28.06
CA GLU A 22 5.26 -25.82 28.78
C GLU A 22 6.76 -25.67 28.46
N ALA A 23 7.30 -26.51 27.56
CA ALA A 23 8.71 -26.45 27.19
C ALA A 23 9.13 -25.06 26.69
N GLU A 24 10.22 -24.55 27.25
CA GLU A 24 10.84 -23.30 26.85
C GLU A 24 11.37 -23.41 25.41
N ILE A 25 11.30 -22.30 24.67
CA ILE A 25 11.84 -22.26 23.31
C ILE A 25 13.36 -22.25 23.42
N GLU A 26 13.97 -23.41 23.18
CA GLU A 26 15.42 -23.56 23.18
C GLU A 26 16.10 -22.62 22.19
N LYS A 27 17.38 -22.34 22.42
CA LYS A 27 18.22 -21.52 21.52
C LYS A 27 18.46 -22.23 20.17
N LEU A 28 18.97 -21.48 19.19
CA LEU A 28 19.27 -22.04 17.87
C LEU A 28 20.24 -23.23 18.00
N ASP A 29 19.87 -24.34 17.38
CA ASP A 29 20.70 -25.54 17.38
C ASP A 29 22.07 -25.25 16.74
N PRO A 30 23.19 -25.67 17.37
CA PRO A 30 24.53 -25.41 16.86
C PRO A 30 24.80 -25.97 15.46
N SER A 31 24.13 -27.06 15.05
CA SER A 31 24.27 -27.64 13.71
C SER A 31 23.66 -26.74 12.64
N VAL A 32 22.49 -26.15 12.92
CA VAL A 32 21.82 -25.19 12.03
C VAL A 32 22.65 -23.92 11.94
N ALA A 33 23.17 -23.43 13.06
CA ALA A 33 24.06 -22.27 13.08
C ALA A 33 25.31 -22.47 12.22
N LYS A 34 25.95 -23.65 12.29
CA LYS A 34 27.11 -23.99 11.45
C LYS A 34 26.78 -24.00 9.95
N SER A 35 25.57 -24.41 9.57
CA SER A 35 25.14 -24.41 8.16
C SER A 35 24.89 -23.01 7.59
N LEU A 36 24.56 -22.05 8.45
CA LEU A 36 24.29 -20.66 8.11
C LEU A 36 25.57 -19.82 8.02
N CYS A 37 26.61 -20.24 8.71
CA CYS A 37 27.89 -19.55 8.72
C CYS A 37 28.77 -20.00 7.55
N PRO A 38 29.54 -19.08 6.94
CA PRO A 38 30.54 -19.45 5.95
C PRO A 38 31.62 -20.35 6.57
N ASP A 39 32.25 -21.18 5.74
CA ASP A 39 33.28 -22.14 6.16
C ASP A 39 34.41 -21.43 6.93
N GLU A 40 34.72 -21.96 8.11
CA GLU A 40 35.73 -21.41 9.01
C GLU A 40 37.12 -21.36 8.38
N GLN A 41 37.45 -22.34 7.52
CA GLN A 41 38.77 -22.40 6.90
C GLN A 41 38.94 -21.27 5.88
N LEU A 42 37.94 -21.05 5.03
CA LEU A 42 37.91 -19.94 4.07
C LEU A 42 37.93 -18.59 4.79
N LEU A 43 37.15 -18.45 5.86
CA LEU A 43 37.13 -17.22 6.65
C LEU A 43 38.49 -16.95 7.31
N LYS A 44 39.16 -17.99 7.84
CA LYS A 44 40.51 -17.86 8.42
C LYS A 44 41.54 -17.43 7.37
N ALA A 45 41.49 -17.97 6.16
CA ALA A 45 42.39 -17.61 5.06
C ALA A 45 42.14 -16.17 4.57
N ALA A 46 40.87 -15.77 4.41
CA ALA A 46 40.50 -14.46 3.88
C ALA A 46 40.58 -13.31 4.90
N LYS A 47 40.80 -13.60 6.19
CA LYS A 47 40.80 -12.59 7.27
C LYS A 47 41.79 -11.45 7.03
N ASP A 48 42.99 -11.76 6.57
CA ASP A 48 44.05 -10.75 6.45
C ASP A 48 43.87 -9.89 5.19
N GLU A 49 43.37 -10.48 4.12
CA GLU A 49 42.96 -9.74 2.90
C GLU A 49 41.76 -8.84 3.17
N LEU A 50 40.73 -9.33 3.88
CA LEU A 50 39.56 -8.54 4.26
C LEU A 50 39.93 -7.36 5.16
N LYS A 51 40.90 -7.53 6.08
CA LYS A 51 41.43 -6.42 6.89
C LYS A 51 42.17 -5.40 6.03
N SER A 52 42.98 -5.86 5.06
CA SER A 52 43.69 -4.98 4.12
C SER A 52 42.70 -4.11 3.34
N VAL A 53 41.66 -4.73 2.77
CA VAL A 53 40.59 -4.02 2.05
C VAL A 53 39.83 -3.05 2.94
N ALA A 54 39.45 -3.47 4.16
CA ALA A 54 38.77 -2.60 5.13
C ALA A 54 39.62 -1.39 5.53
N SER A 55 40.95 -1.54 5.61
CA SER A 55 41.87 -0.45 5.91
C SER A 55 42.11 0.51 4.72
N ALA A 56 42.05 -0.01 3.49
CA ALA A 56 42.22 0.78 2.27
C ALA A 56 41.03 1.71 1.99
N PHE A 57 39.83 1.31 2.43
CA PHE A 57 38.58 2.04 2.19
C PHE A 57 37.83 2.31 3.51
N PRO A 58 38.25 3.31 4.31
CA PRO A 58 37.55 3.65 5.54
C PRO A 58 36.16 4.21 5.22
N LEU A 59 35.12 3.54 5.72
CA LEU A 59 33.74 3.96 5.56
C LEU A 59 33.27 4.75 6.79
N GLN A 60 32.60 5.88 6.57
CA GLN A 60 31.89 6.60 7.61
C GLN A 60 30.46 6.05 7.71
N VAL A 61 30.10 5.52 8.88
CA VAL A 61 28.72 5.10 9.15
C VAL A 61 27.87 6.36 9.30
N VAL A 62 27.06 6.64 8.29
CA VAL A 62 26.05 7.72 8.38
C VAL A 62 24.94 7.21 9.29
N GLU A 63 24.88 7.74 10.51
CA GLU A 63 23.77 7.49 11.43
C GLU A 63 22.49 8.06 10.81
N LYS A 64 21.72 7.19 10.13
CA LYS A 64 20.33 7.50 9.85
C LYS A 64 19.62 7.59 11.20
N ALA A 65 18.91 8.70 11.43
CA ALA A 65 18.11 8.90 12.64
C ALA A 65 17.37 7.61 12.99
N ALA A 66 17.63 7.10 14.19
CA ALA A 66 17.14 5.81 14.62
C ALA A 66 15.61 5.78 14.44
N LYS A 67 15.13 5.01 13.45
CA LYS A 67 13.72 4.65 13.41
C LYS A 67 13.43 3.98 14.75
N LYS A 68 12.51 4.54 15.52
CA LYS A 68 12.07 3.96 16.79
C LYS A 68 11.84 2.48 16.56
N LYS A 69 12.68 1.62 17.14
CA LYS A 69 12.41 0.18 17.12
C LYS A 69 11.03 0.02 17.74
N LYS A 70 10.04 -0.43 16.97
CA LYS A 70 8.75 -0.87 17.53
C LYS A 70 9.12 -2.02 18.48
N ARG A 71 9.25 -1.71 19.77
CA ARG A 71 9.47 -2.72 20.82
C ARG A 71 8.30 -3.70 20.70
N HIS A 72 8.62 -4.96 20.48
CA HIS A 72 7.62 -5.99 20.28
C HIS A 72 6.83 -6.14 21.59
N TRP A 73 5.50 -6.20 21.53
CA TRP A 73 4.60 -6.15 22.70
C TRP A 73 5.00 -7.13 23.84
N ARG A 74 5.64 -8.24 23.52
CA ARG A 74 6.16 -9.23 24.49
C ARG A 74 7.27 -8.69 25.42
N GLU A 75 8.05 -7.71 25.00
CA GLU A 75 9.04 -7.06 25.89
C GLU A 75 8.38 -6.13 26.90
N PHE A 76 7.13 -5.69 26.66
CA PHE A 76 6.40 -4.82 27.60
C PHE A 76 5.88 -5.59 28.82
N LEU A 77 5.49 -6.86 28.67
CA LEU A 77 4.96 -7.65 29.80
C LEU A 77 6.04 -8.15 30.76
N ALA A 78 7.32 -8.16 30.35
CA ALA A 78 8.40 -8.66 31.17
C ALA A 78 8.95 -7.63 32.18
N ASP A 79 8.86 -6.32 31.87
CA ASP A 79 9.43 -5.25 32.69
C ASP A 79 8.44 -4.62 33.69
N ASP A 80 7.13 -4.86 33.54
CA ASP A 80 6.07 -4.12 34.30
C ASP A 80 5.57 -4.84 35.58
N VAL A 81 6.41 -5.68 36.20
CA VAL A 81 6.10 -6.28 37.52
C VAL A 81 7.01 -5.81 38.67
N ASP A 82 8.04 -5.00 38.42
CA ASP A 82 8.91 -4.54 39.51
C ASP A 82 9.59 -3.17 39.22
N ALA A 83 8.85 -2.06 39.30
CA ALA A 83 9.46 -0.76 39.57
C ALA A 83 8.49 0.21 40.24
N LYS A 84 8.83 0.56 41.47
CA LYS A 84 8.09 1.38 42.42
C LYS A 84 7.85 2.81 41.93
N VAL A 85 6.70 3.33 42.37
CA VAL A 85 6.36 4.74 42.55
C VAL A 85 7.52 5.51 43.16
N ALA A 86 7.99 6.53 42.44
CA ALA A 86 8.73 7.66 42.98
C ALA A 86 8.22 8.92 42.28
N ASP A 87 7.46 9.72 43.03
CA ASP A 87 7.13 11.11 42.72
C ASP A 87 8.41 11.91 42.48
N GLU A 88 8.46 12.66 41.37
CA GLU A 88 9.09 13.98 41.31
C GLU A 88 8.49 14.74 40.11
N ASP A 89 7.85 15.86 40.44
CA ASP A 89 7.02 16.73 39.62
C ASP A 89 7.80 17.54 38.56
N ASP A 90 7.23 17.68 37.35
CA ASP A 90 7.04 18.98 36.66
C ASP A 90 6.20 18.90 35.35
N ASP A 91 5.86 17.71 34.83
CA ASP A 91 5.10 17.59 33.57
C ASP A 91 3.58 17.29 33.73
N MET A 92 3.02 17.50 34.94
CA MET A 92 1.62 17.17 35.23
C MET A 92 0.59 18.26 34.81
N ALA A 93 1.01 19.37 34.20
CA ALA A 93 0.06 20.39 33.74
C ALA A 93 -0.67 20.02 32.43
N LYS A 94 -0.07 19.18 31.56
CA LYS A 94 -0.73 18.70 30.32
C LYS A 94 -1.52 17.41 30.51
N ALA A 95 -1.18 16.60 31.52
CA ALA A 95 -1.94 15.39 31.86
C ALA A 95 -3.27 15.68 32.59
N LYS A 96 -3.39 16.84 33.27
CA LYS A 96 -4.59 17.16 34.05
C LYS A 96 -5.78 17.63 33.21
N LYS A 97 -5.59 18.00 31.94
CA LYS A 97 -6.70 18.26 31.00
C LYS A 97 -7.22 16.98 30.32
N LEU A 98 -6.47 15.88 30.40
CA LEU A 98 -6.90 14.57 29.93
C LEU A 98 -7.62 13.74 31.04
N LYS A 99 -7.37 14.06 32.32
CA LYS A 99 -7.97 13.35 33.46
C LYS A 99 -9.40 13.80 33.84
N SER A 100 -9.95 14.87 33.27
CA SER A 100 -11.36 15.27 33.52
C SER A 100 -12.36 14.79 32.47
N VAL A 101 -11.94 13.98 31.49
CA VAL A 101 -12.84 13.35 30.49
C VAL A 101 -12.86 11.81 30.65
N ALA A 102 -12.21 11.27 31.68
CA ALA A 102 -12.26 9.83 32.01
C ALA A 102 -13.36 9.49 33.05
N ALA A 103 -14.29 10.41 33.32
CA ALA A 103 -15.40 10.22 34.26
C ALA A 103 -16.79 10.35 33.59
N ALA A 104 -16.85 10.36 32.27
CA ALA A 104 -18.08 10.14 31.52
C ALA A 104 -17.76 9.10 30.44
N GLY A 105 -18.42 7.95 30.49
CA GLY A 105 -18.21 6.85 29.57
C GLY A 105 -18.62 7.23 28.15
N GLU A 106 -17.69 7.81 27.40
CA GLU A 106 -17.77 7.95 25.96
C GLU A 106 -16.73 7.05 25.30
N ASP A 107 -17.20 6.28 24.33
CA ASP A 107 -16.47 5.26 23.58
C ASP A 107 -15.17 5.80 22.99
N VAL A 108 -14.05 5.58 23.68
CA VAL A 108 -12.71 5.88 23.14
C VAL A 108 -12.40 4.83 22.08
N LYS A 109 -12.76 5.16 20.83
CA LYS A 109 -12.55 4.37 19.62
C LYS A 109 -11.14 3.77 19.57
N LEU A 110 -11.08 2.45 19.72
CA LEU A 110 -9.92 1.60 19.42
C LEU A 110 -9.32 1.87 18.03
N ASP A 111 -10.08 2.49 17.12
CA ASP A 111 -9.66 2.90 15.77
C ASP A 111 -8.41 3.79 15.74
N LYS A 112 -8.19 4.63 16.77
CA LYS A 112 -7.03 5.55 16.77
C LYS A 112 -5.70 4.90 17.10
N ILE A 113 -5.70 3.70 17.71
CA ILE A 113 -4.45 2.99 18.10
C ILE A 113 -4.04 1.98 17.02
N VAL A 114 -5.00 1.47 16.23
CA VAL A 114 -4.74 0.52 15.12
C VAL A 114 -4.52 1.22 13.77
N ALA A 115 -4.81 2.51 13.66
CA ALA A 115 -4.42 3.34 12.51
C ALA A 115 -2.89 3.53 12.48
N ASN A 116 -2.18 2.50 12.02
CA ASN A 116 -0.88 2.65 11.38
C ASN A 116 -1.07 3.78 10.36
N GLU A 117 -0.45 4.94 10.59
CA GLU A 117 -0.63 6.14 9.76
C GLU A 117 -0.55 5.74 8.28
N VAL A 118 -1.70 5.66 7.63
CA VAL A 118 -1.78 5.23 6.24
C VAL A 118 -1.23 6.39 5.43
N ASP A 119 0.04 6.29 5.08
CA ASP A 119 0.72 7.28 4.24
C ASP A 119 0.69 6.90 2.76
N ASN A 120 0.31 5.65 2.44
CA ASN A 120 0.19 5.15 1.08
C ASN A 120 -1.06 4.29 0.91
N ILE A 121 -1.73 4.44 -0.23
CA ILE A 121 -2.88 3.63 -0.62
C ILE A 121 -2.40 2.23 -1.02
N SER A 122 -2.90 1.21 -0.33
CA SER A 122 -2.56 -0.19 -0.57
C SER A 122 -3.47 -0.83 -1.63
N SER A 123 -3.01 -1.94 -2.21
CA SER A 123 -3.83 -2.73 -3.13
C SER A 123 -4.90 -3.57 -2.41
N ALA A 124 -4.75 -3.77 -1.10
CA ALA A 124 -5.66 -4.59 -0.30
C ALA A 124 -7.03 -3.91 -0.14
N ASP A 125 -7.04 -2.67 0.36
CA ASP A 125 -8.26 -1.87 0.54
C ASP A 125 -8.00 -0.38 0.22
N PRO A 126 -7.96 -0.02 -1.07
CA PRO A 126 -7.62 1.33 -1.48
C PRO A 126 -8.64 2.38 -1.01
N VAL A 127 -9.92 2.02 -0.92
CA VAL A 127 -10.99 2.94 -0.53
C VAL A 127 -10.88 3.32 0.94
N SER A 128 -10.69 2.33 1.82
CA SER A 128 -10.48 2.59 3.25
C SER A 128 -9.24 3.47 3.48
N ASP A 129 -8.15 3.18 2.77
CA ASP A 129 -6.90 3.92 2.87
C ASP A 129 -7.06 5.40 2.45
N LEU A 130 -7.81 5.67 1.38
CA LEU A 130 -8.12 7.02 0.93
C LEU A 130 -8.94 7.82 1.96
N LEU A 131 -9.98 7.20 2.52
CA LEU A 131 -10.81 7.85 3.54
C LEU A 131 -10.02 8.13 4.82
N ALA A 132 -9.12 7.22 5.19
CA ALA A 132 -8.21 7.43 6.31
C ALA A 132 -7.25 8.59 6.04
N MET A 133 -6.68 8.70 4.83
CA MET A 133 -5.81 9.81 4.44
C MET A 133 -6.56 11.15 4.38
N ALA A 134 -7.78 11.17 3.85
CA ALA A 134 -8.60 12.38 3.74
C ALA A 134 -9.11 12.89 5.10
N SER A 135 -9.25 12.01 6.08
CA SER A 135 -9.67 12.38 7.44
C SER A 135 -8.57 13.09 8.24
N ARG A 136 -7.32 13.00 7.79
CA ARG A 136 -6.16 13.61 8.46
C ARG A 136 -6.00 15.07 8.04
N LYS A 137 -5.78 15.94 9.02
CA LYS A 137 -5.53 17.38 8.81
C LYS A 137 -4.08 17.77 9.09
N ASP A 138 -3.20 16.78 9.17
CA ASP A 138 -1.83 16.93 9.68
C ASP A 138 -0.90 17.60 8.65
N ASP A 139 -1.16 17.40 7.36
CA ASP A 139 -0.38 17.97 6.24
C ASP A 139 -1.35 18.46 5.14
N PRO A 140 -1.29 19.73 4.72
CA PRO A 140 -2.13 20.27 3.65
C PRO A 140 -1.95 19.55 2.30
N LYS A 141 -0.84 18.84 2.07
CA LYS A 141 -0.59 18.09 0.82
C LYS A 141 -1.06 16.64 0.88
N ILE A 142 -1.60 16.17 2.02
CA ILE A 142 -1.98 14.77 2.18
C ILE A 142 -3.11 14.36 1.23
N ILE A 143 -4.05 15.27 0.98
CA ILE A 143 -5.22 15.05 0.11
C ILE A 143 -4.77 14.96 -1.35
N THR A 144 -4.00 15.95 -1.85
CA THR A 144 -3.43 15.92 -3.20
C THR A 144 -2.59 14.65 -3.44
N ARG A 145 -1.80 14.22 -2.44
CA ARG A 145 -1.03 12.98 -2.49
C ARG A 145 -1.95 11.76 -2.57
N ALA A 146 -3.00 11.71 -1.75
CA ALA A 146 -3.96 10.60 -1.74
C ALA A 146 -4.73 10.50 -3.07
N ILE A 147 -5.15 11.65 -3.64
CA ILE A 147 -5.80 11.71 -4.96
C ILE A 147 -4.87 11.15 -6.04
N SER A 148 -3.61 11.62 -6.06
CA SER A 148 -2.61 11.17 -7.03
C SER A 148 -2.36 9.66 -6.95
N GLN A 149 -2.20 9.13 -5.73
CA GLN A 149 -2.02 7.70 -5.50
C GLN A 149 -3.26 6.89 -5.90
N MET A 150 -4.47 7.39 -5.62
CA MET A 150 -5.69 6.68 -6.00
C MET A 150 -5.85 6.62 -7.52
N LEU A 151 -5.56 7.71 -8.23
CA LEU A 151 -5.58 7.75 -9.70
C LEU A 151 -4.56 6.77 -10.31
N GLU A 152 -3.38 6.65 -9.71
CA GLU A 152 -2.37 5.67 -10.14
C GLU A 152 -2.82 4.23 -9.86
N MET A 153 -3.44 3.98 -8.71
CA MET A 153 -4.03 2.68 -8.39
C MET A 153 -5.15 2.31 -9.37
N ILE A 154 -6.04 3.23 -9.71
CA ILE A 154 -7.09 3.02 -10.73
C ILE A 154 -6.45 2.72 -12.08
N ARG A 155 -5.42 3.46 -12.50
CA ARG A 155 -4.68 3.20 -13.73
C ARG A 155 -4.08 1.79 -13.74
N ASN A 156 -3.47 1.37 -12.63
CA ASN A 156 -2.89 0.04 -12.48
C ASN A 156 -3.95 -1.06 -12.51
N LEU A 157 -5.11 -0.85 -11.88
CA LEU A 157 -6.22 -1.80 -11.94
C LEU A 157 -6.73 -1.95 -13.37
N VAL A 158 -6.90 -0.86 -14.12
CA VAL A 158 -7.40 -0.92 -15.51
C VAL A 158 -6.35 -1.51 -16.47
N GLN A 159 -5.07 -1.18 -16.29
CA GLN A 159 -3.99 -1.63 -17.17
C GLN A 159 -3.62 -3.10 -16.96
N ASN A 160 -3.58 -3.55 -15.70
CA ASN A 160 -3.20 -4.92 -15.36
C ASN A 160 -4.39 -5.90 -15.32
N SER A 161 -5.61 -5.42 -15.56
CA SER A 161 -6.78 -6.30 -15.54
C SER A 161 -6.78 -7.29 -16.69
N TYR A 162 -7.06 -8.55 -16.35
CA TYR A 162 -7.35 -9.58 -17.33
C TYR A 162 -8.83 -9.55 -17.71
N GLY A 163 -9.15 -8.87 -18.82
CA GLY A 163 -10.53 -8.65 -19.24
C GLY A 163 -11.21 -7.57 -18.40
N THR A 164 -12.25 -7.93 -17.64
CA THR A 164 -13.10 -7.01 -16.85
C THR A 164 -13.06 -7.28 -15.34
N SER A 165 -12.16 -8.15 -14.86
CA SER A 165 -12.14 -8.61 -13.46
C SER A 165 -11.94 -7.50 -12.45
N ASP A 166 -11.11 -6.50 -12.77
CA ASP A 166 -10.71 -5.44 -11.85
C ASP A 166 -11.44 -4.12 -12.08
N TYR A 167 -12.29 -4.05 -13.12
CA TYR A 167 -13.06 -2.86 -13.44
C TYR A 167 -14.06 -2.48 -12.35
N PRO A 168 -14.83 -3.41 -11.73
CA PRO A 168 -15.69 -3.06 -10.61
C PRO A 168 -14.94 -2.41 -9.45
N LYS A 169 -13.76 -2.94 -9.10
CA LYS A 169 -12.91 -2.38 -8.05
C LYS A 169 -12.36 -1.00 -8.42
N ALA A 170 -11.96 -0.80 -9.67
CA ALA A 170 -11.52 0.51 -10.18
C ALA A 170 -12.64 1.56 -10.13
N ILE A 171 -13.88 1.16 -10.44
CA ILE A 171 -15.08 2.00 -10.39
C ILE A 171 -15.43 2.38 -8.95
N GLU A 172 -15.36 1.45 -8.00
CA GLU A 172 -15.54 1.74 -6.56
C GLU A 172 -14.49 2.74 -6.06
N CYS A 173 -13.23 2.57 -6.47
CA CYS A 173 -12.16 3.52 -6.15
C CYS A 173 -12.45 4.91 -6.72
N LEU A 174 -12.97 4.99 -7.94
CA LEU A 174 -13.29 6.26 -8.60
C LEU A 174 -14.49 6.97 -7.95
N LYS A 175 -15.50 6.22 -7.49
CA LYS A 175 -16.62 6.75 -6.68
C LYS A 175 -16.13 7.38 -5.38
N ALA A 176 -15.34 6.62 -4.61
CA ALA A 176 -14.79 7.10 -3.35
C ALA A 176 -13.88 8.33 -3.55
N LEU A 177 -13.09 8.32 -4.63
CA LEU A 177 -12.25 9.46 -5.00
C LEU A 177 -13.09 10.72 -5.28
N ARG A 178 -14.17 10.58 -6.04
CA ARG A 178 -15.09 11.69 -6.35
C ARG A 178 -15.66 12.30 -5.07
N ASP A 179 -16.15 11.48 -4.15
CA ASP A 179 -16.75 11.94 -2.89
C ASP A 179 -15.73 12.70 -2.02
N VAL A 180 -14.49 12.20 -1.97
CA VAL A 180 -13.38 12.85 -1.26
C VAL A 180 -13.00 14.19 -1.90
N CYS A 181 -12.93 14.25 -3.23
CA CYS A 181 -12.64 15.49 -3.96
C CYS A 181 -13.74 16.55 -3.77
N VAL A 182 -15.01 16.15 -3.81
CA VAL A 182 -16.15 17.06 -3.53
C VAL A 182 -16.10 17.57 -2.08
N THR A 183 -15.81 16.69 -1.12
CA THR A 183 -15.75 17.09 0.31
C THR A 183 -14.61 18.06 0.61
N ASN A 184 -13.49 17.96 -0.11
CA ASN A 184 -12.29 18.76 0.14
C ASN A 184 -12.09 19.92 -0.86
N ASP A 185 -13.06 20.18 -1.74
CA ASP A 185 -13.02 21.26 -2.75
C ASP A 185 -11.88 21.09 -3.79
N GLU A 186 -11.40 19.86 -4.00
CA GLU A 186 -10.30 19.50 -4.90
C GLU A 186 -10.82 19.01 -6.27
N SER A 187 -11.68 19.81 -6.91
CA SER A 187 -12.31 19.44 -8.19
C SER A 187 -11.37 19.48 -9.39
N GLU A 188 -10.35 20.35 -9.38
CA GLU A 188 -9.38 20.46 -10.49
C GLU A 188 -8.53 19.19 -10.63
N ASP A 189 -8.07 18.64 -9.50
CA ASP A 189 -7.26 17.42 -9.46
C ASP A 189 -8.05 16.20 -9.94
N PHE A 190 -9.33 16.09 -9.55
CA PHE A 190 -10.20 15.02 -10.04
C PHE A 190 -10.47 15.14 -11.54
N ASN A 191 -10.84 16.33 -12.02
CA ASN A 191 -11.22 16.55 -13.41
C ASN A 191 -10.02 16.34 -14.35
N SER A 192 -8.83 16.83 -13.97
CA SER A 192 -7.60 16.55 -14.71
C SER A 192 -7.25 15.05 -14.71
N GLY A 193 -7.44 14.37 -13.58
CA GLY A 193 -7.32 12.91 -13.47
C GLY A 193 -8.26 12.16 -14.42
N MET A 194 -9.53 12.56 -14.49
CA MET A 194 -10.55 11.98 -15.37
C MET A 194 -10.21 12.18 -16.85
N GLU A 195 -9.76 13.37 -17.25
CA GLU A 195 -9.30 13.59 -18.62
C GLU A 195 -8.08 12.72 -18.98
N ASN A 196 -7.15 12.56 -18.04
CA ASN A 196 -5.97 11.74 -18.25
C ASN A 196 -6.34 10.26 -18.36
N LEU A 197 -7.28 9.77 -17.53
CA LEU A 197 -7.86 8.44 -17.65
C LEU A 197 -8.53 8.24 -19.02
N ALA A 198 -9.32 9.20 -19.48
CA ALA A 198 -9.93 9.18 -20.81
C ALA A 198 -8.89 9.12 -21.93
N LYS A 199 -7.85 9.97 -21.88
CA LYS A 199 -6.76 9.96 -22.87
C LYS A 199 -5.98 8.63 -22.88
N SER A 200 -5.72 8.04 -21.71
CA SER A 200 -4.96 6.79 -21.58
C SER A 200 -5.74 5.54 -21.95
N PHE A 201 -7.05 5.52 -21.72
CA PHE A 201 -7.88 4.31 -21.86
C PHE A 201 -8.99 4.42 -22.89
N LYS A 202 -8.85 5.27 -23.92
CA LYS A 202 -9.84 5.39 -25.01
C LYS A 202 -10.23 4.05 -25.64
N SER A 203 -9.31 3.11 -25.73
CA SER A 203 -9.52 1.79 -26.34
C SER A 203 -10.30 0.81 -25.47
N ARG A 204 -10.46 1.07 -24.16
CA ARG A 204 -11.12 0.15 -23.20
C ARG A 204 -12.61 0.48 -23.05
N LYS A 205 -13.39 0.24 -24.11
CA LYS A 205 -14.85 0.51 -24.14
C LYS A 205 -15.61 -0.09 -22.96
N SER A 206 -15.33 -1.34 -22.60
CA SER A 206 -16.00 -2.03 -21.48
C SER A 206 -15.77 -1.38 -20.10
N PHE A 207 -14.66 -0.67 -19.90
CA PHE A 207 -14.44 0.13 -18.70
C PHE A 207 -15.31 1.39 -18.74
N TRP A 208 -15.33 2.11 -19.87
CA TRP A 208 -16.15 3.32 -20.04
C TRP A 208 -17.64 3.03 -19.98
N ASP A 209 -18.10 1.88 -20.49
CA ASP A 209 -19.49 1.44 -20.34
C ASP A 209 -19.90 1.34 -18.87
N MET A 210 -19.00 0.87 -17.99
CA MET A 210 -19.25 0.84 -16.54
C MET A 210 -19.21 2.23 -15.91
N VAL A 211 -18.28 3.10 -16.34
CA VAL A 211 -18.23 4.51 -15.89
C VAL A 211 -19.54 5.23 -16.24
N ILE A 212 -20.07 5.00 -17.45
CA ILE A 212 -21.33 5.57 -17.94
C ILE A 212 -22.53 4.97 -17.19
N ALA A 213 -22.55 3.64 -16.99
CA ALA A 213 -23.62 2.98 -16.24
C ALA A 213 -23.73 3.51 -14.81
N GLU A 214 -22.59 3.82 -14.18
CA GLU A 214 -22.51 4.40 -12.84
C GLU A 214 -22.59 5.93 -12.79
N SER A 215 -22.80 6.58 -13.95
CA SER A 215 -22.94 8.05 -14.09
C SER A 215 -21.76 8.83 -13.49
N LEU A 216 -20.54 8.30 -13.62
CA LEU A 216 -19.32 8.89 -13.09
C LEU A 216 -18.81 10.02 -14.00
N ARG A 217 -19.39 11.21 -13.82
CA ARG A 217 -19.01 12.44 -14.53
C ARG A 217 -17.93 13.26 -13.80
N PRO A 218 -17.19 14.11 -14.54
CA PRO A 218 -16.42 15.20 -13.95
C PRO A 218 -17.24 16.00 -12.93
N ILE A 219 -16.58 16.53 -11.90
CA ILE A 219 -17.23 17.36 -10.87
C ILE A 219 -17.59 18.70 -11.49
N ASP A 220 -18.86 19.09 -11.43
CA ASP A 220 -19.39 20.33 -11.99
C ASP A 220 -19.44 21.48 -10.97
N ASP A 221 -19.61 22.71 -11.48
CA ASP A 221 -19.73 23.96 -10.71
C ASP A 221 -20.84 23.92 -9.64
N THR A 222 -21.90 23.12 -9.84
CA THR A 222 -22.98 23.02 -8.84
C THR A 222 -22.60 22.20 -7.60
N GLU A 223 -21.60 21.32 -7.72
CA GLU A 223 -21.12 20.46 -6.63
C GLU A 223 -19.87 21.03 -5.95
N CYS A 224 -19.08 21.82 -6.68
CA CYS A 224 -17.82 22.39 -6.18
C CYS A 224 -17.56 23.74 -6.86
N GLY A 225 -17.53 24.82 -6.07
CA GLY A 225 -17.41 26.19 -6.59
C GLY A 225 -16.05 26.50 -7.25
N GLY A 226 -15.06 25.62 -7.11
CA GLY A 226 -13.78 25.66 -7.81
C GLY A 226 -13.77 24.97 -9.18
N SER A 227 -14.87 24.36 -9.63
CA SER A 227 -14.86 23.57 -10.87
C SER A 227 -14.93 24.44 -12.13
N LYS A 228 -14.10 24.09 -13.12
CA LYS A 228 -14.12 24.67 -14.48
C LYS A 228 -15.19 24.07 -15.39
N TYR A 229 -15.89 23.02 -14.96
CA TYR A 229 -16.87 22.32 -15.77
C TYR A 229 -18.28 22.78 -15.42
N THR A 230 -19.02 23.18 -16.46
CA THR A 230 -20.47 23.31 -16.36
C THR A 230 -21.13 21.94 -16.38
N LYS A 231 -22.31 21.82 -15.77
CA LYS A 231 -23.10 20.57 -15.74
C LYS A 231 -23.32 19.97 -17.13
N ALA A 232 -23.52 20.82 -18.14
CA ALA A 232 -23.64 20.41 -19.54
C ALA A 232 -22.35 19.77 -20.08
N GLN A 233 -21.17 20.34 -19.77
CA GLN A 233 -19.89 19.78 -20.20
C GLN A 233 -19.56 18.44 -19.51
N ALA A 234 -19.96 18.28 -18.25
CA ALA A 234 -19.78 17.02 -17.53
C ALA A 234 -20.67 15.89 -18.11
N ASP A 235 -21.90 16.22 -18.52
CA ASP A 235 -22.81 15.28 -19.19
C ASP A 235 -22.40 15.00 -20.64
N GLU A 236 -21.88 16.00 -21.37
CA GLU A 236 -21.31 15.83 -22.72
C GLU A 236 -20.08 14.93 -22.71
N PHE A 237 -19.24 14.98 -21.66
CA PHE A 237 -18.07 14.10 -21.53
C PHE A 237 -18.47 12.62 -21.42
N LEU A 238 -19.56 12.32 -20.73
CA LEU A 238 -20.12 10.97 -20.67
C LEU A 238 -20.69 10.54 -22.02
N ALA A 239 -21.35 11.44 -22.75
CA ALA A 239 -21.91 11.16 -24.06
C ALA A 239 -20.83 10.93 -25.14
N ALA A 240 -19.75 11.73 -25.12
CA ALA A 240 -18.63 11.59 -26.06
C ALA A 240 -17.89 10.25 -25.92
N ASN A 241 -17.83 9.70 -24.69
CA ASN A 241 -17.24 8.38 -24.45
C ASN A 241 -18.21 7.21 -24.70
N LYS A 242 -19.49 7.50 -24.98
CA LYS A 242 -20.52 6.51 -25.35
C LYS A 242 -20.56 6.24 -26.86
N ASP A 243 -20.26 7.24 -27.68
CA ASP A 243 -20.55 7.27 -29.11
C ASP A 243 -19.33 7.64 -30.00
N GLU A 244 -18.22 6.91 -29.91
CA GLU A 244 -17.32 6.76 -31.08
C GLU A 244 -17.57 5.39 -31.75
N PRO A 245 -18.43 5.34 -32.80
CA PRO A 245 -18.46 4.22 -33.71
C PRO A 245 -17.13 4.17 -34.47
N GLU A 246 -16.61 2.96 -34.64
CA GLU A 246 -15.42 2.69 -35.45
C GLU A 246 -15.57 3.30 -36.85
N ALA A 247 -14.66 4.22 -37.19
CA ALA A 247 -14.28 4.36 -38.59
C ALA A 247 -13.70 3.01 -39.02
N SER A 248 -14.47 2.26 -39.81
CA SER A 248 -14.07 0.98 -40.37
C SER A 248 -12.74 1.14 -41.10
N ALA A 249 -11.69 0.50 -40.61
CA ALA A 249 -10.55 0.19 -41.46
C ALA A 249 -11.03 -0.76 -42.57
N PRO A 250 -10.66 -0.56 -43.85
CA PRO A 250 -11.04 -1.46 -44.92
C PRO A 250 -10.48 -2.86 -44.63
N ALA A 251 -11.32 -3.88 -44.83
CA ALA A 251 -10.91 -5.27 -44.80
C ALA A 251 -9.69 -5.48 -45.72
N GLU A 252 -8.57 -5.89 -45.14
CA GLU A 252 -7.47 -6.48 -45.90
C GLU A 252 -7.93 -7.82 -46.48
N PRO A 253 -7.64 -8.12 -47.75
CA PRO A 253 -8.03 -9.38 -48.35
C PRO A 253 -7.28 -10.54 -47.70
N GLU A 254 -8.02 -11.62 -47.40
CA GLU A 254 -7.50 -12.90 -46.96
C GLU A 254 -6.38 -13.37 -47.90
N ALA A 255 -5.16 -13.46 -47.37
CA ALA A 255 -4.04 -14.11 -48.03
C ALA A 255 -3.87 -15.50 -47.40
N GLU A 256 -4.45 -16.49 -48.10
CA GLU A 256 -4.07 -17.91 -48.18
C GLU A 256 -3.17 -18.43 -47.05
N GLU A 257 -3.81 -19.05 -46.05
CA GLU A 257 -3.18 -20.06 -45.19
C GLU A 257 -3.05 -21.35 -46.00
N ASP A 258 -1.96 -21.54 -46.75
CA ASP A 258 -1.56 -22.85 -47.25
C ASP A 258 -0.01 -22.95 -47.37
N ASP A 259 0.53 -24.10 -46.96
CA ASP A 259 1.89 -24.62 -47.20
C ASP A 259 3.11 -24.09 -46.38
N ILE A 260 3.09 -24.29 -45.05
CA ILE A 260 4.35 -24.30 -44.25
C ILE A 260 4.63 -25.67 -43.58
N PHE A 261 3.67 -26.60 -43.52
CA PHE A 261 3.84 -27.84 -42.75
C PHE A 261 4.29 -29.08 -43.56
N ASP A 262 4.47 -28.98 -44.88
CA ASP A 262 4.75 -30.13 -45.75
C ASP A 262 6.23 -30.28 -46.17
N SER A 263 7.14 -29.44 -45.65
CA SER A 263 8.57 -29.48 -46.02
C SER A 263 9.49 -30.17 -45.00
N MET A 264 8.96 -31.01 -44.12
CA MET A 264 9.76 -31.70 -43.10
C MET A 264 9.40 -33.19 -42.98
N GLU A 265 9.56 -33.93 -44.08
CA GLU A 265 9.79 -35.37 -44.09
C GLU A 265 10.92 -35.75 -45.06
#